data_AF-A0AAI9UD28-F1
#
_entry.id   AF-A0AAI9UD28-F1
#
_cell.length_a   1.000
_cell.length_b   1.000
_cell.length_c   1.000
_cell.angle_alpha   90.00
_cell.angle_beta   90.00
_cell.angle_gamma   90.00
#
_symmetry.space_group_name_H-M   'P 1'
#
loop_
_entity.id
_entity.type
_entity.pdbx_description
1 polymer ?
#
loop_
_entity_poly.entity_id
_entity_poly.type
_entity_poly.pdbx_seq_one_letter_code
_entity_poly.pdbx_strand_id
1 'polypeptide(L)'
;MAGNDMDRPSSRPIPEDEWLRPPARTLGLRQLYPNPTPDAAEIRTRRLRLDVVAVHGLGGDSYSTFTRDDCLWIRDMLPICARFQDARIMTFGYDARAFLHPFARSTTGRTFTFAEELLGSLADRRTEPEEMNRPIIFIGYSLGGIVIKGALRHAHALPTQYGNILDSTQALVFFGTPHQGSEAAAWASFLGSVGRAVGVRTTEVVEELKRWSFPLVELTTTFAELAPRFAITTFFEKKKTNGMLVSHTLLNT
;
A
#
# COMPACT_ATOMS: atom_id res chain seq x y z
N MET A 1 41.75 -38.58 24.94
CA MET A 1 41.48 -37.89 23.66
C MET A 1 39.98 -37.73 23.54
N ALA A 2 39.46 -36.56 23.91
CA ALA A 2 38.06 -36.20 23.71
C ALA A 2 38.01 -35.26 22.51
N GLY A 3 37.40 -35.70 21.42
CA GLY A 3 37.19 -34.87 20.23
C GLY A 3 35.95 -34.02 20.41
N ASN A 4 36.11 -32.70 20.30
CA ASN A 4 35.03 -31.72 20.25
C ASN A 4 34.06 -32.06 19.10
N ASP A 5 32.80 -32.29 19.45
CA ASP A 5 31.71 -32.24 18.49
C ASP A 5 31.38 -30.76 18.23
N MET A 6 31.75 -30.29 17.04
CA MET A 6 31.52 -28.92 16.59
C MET A 6 30.02 -28.70 16.37
N ASP A 7 29.49 -27.69 17.06
CA ASP A 7 28.22 -27.02 16.77
C ASP A 7 28.03 -26.83 15.26
N ARG A 8 27.17 -27.65 14.64
CA ARG A 8 26.55 -27.28 13.37
C ARG A 8 25.46 -26.26 13.69
N PRO A 9 25.46 -25.05 13.10
CA PRO A 9 24.33 -24.16 13.26
C PRO A 9 23.09 -24.86 12.70
N SER A 10 22.07 -25.04 13.53
CA SER A 10 20.77 -25.50 13.05
C SER A 10 20.27 -24.48 12.05
N SER A 11 20.36 -24.79 10.76
CA SER A 11 19.78 -23.97 9.71
C SER A 11 18.27 -24.06 9.91
N ARG A 12 17.69 -23.05 10.58
CA ARG A 12 16.25 -22.87 10.56
C ARG A 12 15.82 -22.89 9.09
N PRO A 13 14.82 -23.70 8.71
CA PRO A 13 14.34 -23.70 7.33
C PRO A 13 13.95 -22.27 6.95
N ILE A 14 14.39 -21.86 5.76
CA ILE A 14 14.01 -20.55 5.19
C ILE A 14 12.48 -20.56 5.07
N PRO A 15 11.77 -19.53 5.57
CA PRO A 15 10.32 -19.44 5.43
C PRO A 15 9.90 -19.56 3.96
N GLU A 16 8.81 -20.30 3.69
CA GLU A 16 8.32 -20.57 2.32
C GLU A 16 7.95 -19.28 1.55
N ASP A 17 7.81 -18.15 2.24
CA ASP A 17 7.44 -16.84 1.72
C ASP A 17 8.62 -15.85 1.61
N GLU A 18 9.86 -16.21 1.92
CA GLU A 18 11.00 -15.26 1.93
C GLU A 18 11.26 -14.62 0.55
N TRP A 19 10.92 -15.32 -0.53
CA TRP A 19 11.04 -14.79 -1.90
C TRP A 19 9.99 -13.72 -2.24
N LEU A 20 8.91 -13.59 -1.44
CA LEU A 20 7.93 -12.50 -1.56
C LEU A 20 8.42 -11.20 -0.91
N ARG A 21 9.59 -11.22 -0.27
CA ARG A 21 10.16 -10.05 0.37
C ARG A 21 10.56 -9.02 -0.69
N PRO A 22 10.05 -7.78 -0.63
CA PRO A 22 10.45 -6.75 -1.57
C PRO A 22 11.93 -6.39 -1.38
N PRO A 23 12.66 -6.02 -2.46
CA PRO A 23 14.04 -5.57 -2.34
C PRO A 23 14.14 -4.35 -1.43
N ALA A 24 15.19 -4.23 -0.60
CA ALA A 24 15.31 -3.13 0.36
C ALA A 24 15.23 -1.72 -0.28
N ARG A 25 15.70 -1.57 -1.53
CA ARG A 25 15.63 -0.31 -2.29
C ARG A 25 14.20 0.15 -2.59
N THR A 26 13.23 -0.75 -2.58
CA THR A 26 11.83 -0.46 -2.90
C THR A 26 11.02 -0.09 -1.66
N LEU A 27 11.60 -0.22 -0.45
CA LEU A 27 10.93 0.13 0.81
C LEU A 27 10.91 1.65 1.06
N GLY A 28 9.88 2.09 1.79
CA GLY A 28 9.62 3.48 2.16
C GLY A 28 9.02 4.31 1.03
N LEU A 29 8.84 5.61 1.29
CA LEU A 29 8.25 6.56 0.33
C LEU A 29 9.30 7.10 -0.65
N ARG A 30 9.14 6.80 -1.94
CA ARG A 30 10.03 7.21 -3.03
C ARG A 30 9.31 8.13 -3.99
N GLN A 31 9.94 9.24 -4.36
CA GLN A 31 9.44 10.10 -5.43
C GLN A 31 9.90 9.56 -6.78
N LEU A 32 8.95 9.42 -7.71
CA LEU A 32 9.15 8.96 -9.08
C LEU A 32 9.13 10.13 -10.08
N TYR A 33 8.28 11.12 -9.83
CA TYR A 33 8.14 12.31 -10.67
C TYR A 33 7.83 13.56 -9.82
N PRO A 34 8.35 14.75 -10.14
CA PRO A 34 9.52 14.97 -10.99
C PRO A 34 10.71 14.12 -10.55
N ASN A 35 11.61 13.77 -11.47
CA ASN A 35 12.80 12.99 -11.11
C ASN A 35 13.59 13.77 -10.04
N PRO A 36 13.84 13.20 -8.85
CA PRO A 36 14.49 13.91 -7.75
C PRO A 36 16.00 14.17 -7.98
N THR A 37 16.59 13.67 -9.07
CA THR A 37 18.03 13.86 -9.34
C THR A 37 18.42 15.32 -9.56
N PRO A 38 19.65 15.73 -9.17
CA PRO A 38 20.16 17.09 -9.32
C PRO A 38 20.02 17.69 -10.73
N ASP A 39 20.10 16.86 -11.77
CA ASP A 39 20.06 17.28 -13.18
C ASP A 39 18.66 17.69 -13.66
N ALA A 40 17.60 17.42 -12.89
CA ALA A 40 16.23 17.82 -13.21
C ALA A 40 15.90 19.26 -12.73
N ALA A 41 16.88 20.18 -12.85
CA ALA A 41 16.79 21.54 -12.32
C ALA A 41 15.63 22.36 -12.92
N GLU A 42 15.27 22.13 -14.18
CA GLU A 42 14.16 22.81 -14.85
C GLU A 42 12.78 22.45 -14.28
N ILE A 43 12.58 21.26 -13.72
CA ILE A 43 11.27 20.88 -13.17
C ILE A 43 11.10 21.39 -11.73
N ARG A 44 12.18 21.64 -11.00
CA ARG A 44 12.13 22.17 -9.61
C ARG A 44 11.54 23.58 -9.52
N THR A 45 11.53 24.34 -10.61
CA THR A 45 10.93 25.69 -10.65
C THR A 45 9.42 25.65 -10.87
N ARG A 46 8.87 24.49 -11.25
CA ARG A 46 7.46 24.33 -11.59
C ARG A 46 6.64 24.08 -10.32
N ARG A 47 5.65 24.94 -10.06
CA ARG A 47 4.74 24.79 -8.91
C ARG A 47 3.94 23.50 -9.03
N LEU A 48 4.20 22.55 -8.13
CA LEU A 48 3.46 21.30 -8.05
C LEU A 48 2.08 21.53 -7.44
N ARG A 49 1.03 20.97 -8.06
CA ARG A 49 -0.37 21.24 -7.71
C ARG A 49 -1.10 20.03 -7.13
N LEU A 50 -0.49 18.86 -7.18
CA LEU A 50 -1.10 17.59 -6.80
C LEU A 50 0.00 16.65 -6.29
N ASP A 51 -0.29 15.87 -5.26
CA ASP A 51 0.47 14.69 -4.89
C ASP A 51 -0.29 13.42 -5.30
N VAL A 52 0.39 12.47 -5.92
CA VAL A 52 -0.12 11.13 -6.21
C VAL A 52 0.74 10.14 -5.43
N VAL A 53 0.13 9.29 -4.61
CA VAL A 53 0.84 8.33 -3.76
C VAL A 53 0.33 6.92 -4.05
N ALA A 54 1.16 6.11 -4.70
CA ALA A 54 0.87 4.73 -5.05
C ALA A 54 1.39 3.76 -3.98
N VAL A 55 0.60 2.74 -3.62
CA VAL A 55 0.93 1.77 -2.57
C VAL A 55 0.69 0.35 -3.11
N HIS A 56 1.74 -0.48 -3.09
CA HIS A 56 1.71 -1.81 -3.70
C HIS A 56 0.98 -2.88 -2.86
N GLY A 57 0.76 -4.06 -3.44
CA GLY A 57 0.18 -5.22 -2.77
C GLY A 57 1.18 -6.35 -2.53
N LEU A 58 0.68 -7.50 -2.07
CA LEU A 58 1.46 -8.73 -1.89
C LEU A 58 1.88 -9.33 -3.25
N GLY A 59 3.09 -9.90 -3.30
CA GLY A 59 3.63 -10.51 -4.52
C GLY A 59 4.35 -9.55 -5.47
N GLY A 60 4.40 -8.26 -5.13
CA GLY A 60 5.17 -7.25 -5.83
C GLY A 60 5.80 -6.25 -4.88
N ASP A 61 6.40 -5.21 -5.45
CA ASP A 61 6.99 -4.09 -4.73
C ASP A 61 6.46 -2.75 -5.27
N SER A 62 6.93 -1.64 -4.69
CA SER A 62 6.51 -0.27 -5.01
C SER A 62 6.79 0.16 -6.47
N TYR A 63 7.57 -0.61 -7.22
CA TYR A 63 7.83 -0.44 -8.65
C TYR A 63 7.13 -1.53 -9.45
N SER A 64 7.46 -2.81 -9.20
CA SER A 64 7.01 -3.93 -10.03
C SER A 64 5.49 -4.06 -10.10
N THR A 65 4.77 -3.70 -9.03
CA THR A 65 3.30 -3.70 -8.99
C THR A 65 2.67 -2.76 -10.02
N PHE A 66 3.37 -1.69 -10.35
CA PHE A 66 2.92 -0.67 -11.29
C PHE A 66 3.70 -0.70 -12.61
N THR A 67 4.45 -1.79 -12.87
CA THR A 67 5.21 -1.97 -14.10
C THR A 67 4.58 -3.05 -14.97
N ARG A 68 4.46 -2.77 -16.26
CA ARG A 68 4.13 -3.76 -17.29
C ARG A 68 4.92 -3.46 -18.55
N ASP A 69 5.53 -4.48 -19.15
CA ASP A 69 6.29 -4.37 -20.40
C ASP A 69 7.33 -3.21 -20.33
N ASP A 70 8.11 -3.18 -19.24
CA ASP A 70 9.10 -2.14 -18.88
C ASP A 70 8.57 -0.71 -18.66
N CYS A 71 7.25 -0.51 -18.74
CA CYS A 71 6.58 0.76 -18.46
C CYS A 71 6.10 0.80 -17.00
N LEU A 72 6.71 1.66 -16.18
CA LEU A 72 6.21 2.01 -14.85
C LEU A 72 5.11 3.06 -15.03
N TRP A 73 3.88 2.63 -15.28
CA TRP A 73 2.83 3.50 -15.82
C TRP A 73 2.51 4.72 -14.94
N ILE A 74 2.64 4.59 -13.61
CA ILE A 74 2.46 5.73 -12.68
C ILE A 74 3.51 6.83 -12.91
N ARG A 75 4.75 6.47 -13.30
CA ARG A 75 5.83 7.42 -13.60
C ARG A 75 5.82 7.83 -15.07
N ASP A 76 5.59 6.87 -15.96
CA ASP A 76 5.84 7.05 -17.40
C ASP A 76 4.63 7.60 -18.14
N MET A 77 3.40 7.31 -17.67
CA MET A 77 2.18 7.71 -18.36
C MET A 77 1.45 8.86 -17.69
N LEU A 78 1.39 8.90 -16.35
CA LEU A 78 0.65 9.95 -15.65
C LEU A 78 1.19 11.35 -15.99
N PRO A 79 2.50 11.66 -15.91
CA PRO A 79 2.99 13.01 -16.21
C PRO A 79 2.72 13.50 -17.63
N ILE A 80 2.52 12.60 -18.60
CA ILE A 80 2.18 12.94 -20.00
C ILE A 80 0.73 13.43 -20.11
N CYS A 81 -0.14 13.01 -19.20
CA CYS A 81 -1.50 13.52 -19.13
C CYS A 81 -1.52 14.96 -18.59
N ALA A 82 -2.15 15.88 -19.30
CA ALA A 82 -2.24 17.30 -18.92
C ALA A 82 -2.79 17.54 -17.48
N ARG A 83 -3.60 16.63 -16.96
CA ARG A 83 -4.12 16.69 -15.57
C ARG A 83 -3.06 16.40 -14.49
N PHE A 84 -2.00 15.69 -14.83
CA PHE A 84 -0.96 15.22 -13.90
C PHE A 84 0.43 15.77 -14.25
N GLN A 85 0.56 16.64 -15.26
CA GLN A 85 1.83 17.25 -15.67
C GLN A 85 2.54 18.03 -14.53
N ASP A 86 1.75 18.56 -13.58
CA ASP A 86 2.22 19.32 -12.41
C ASP A 86 2.06 18.51 -11.10
N ALA A 87 2.00 17.18 -11.20
CA ALA A 87 1.89 16.31 -10.03
C ALA A 87 3.28 15.94 -9.49
N ARG A 88 3.38 15.76 -8.17
CA ARG A 88 4.42 14.95 -7.54
C ARG A 88 3.90 13.52 -7.45
N ILE A 89 4.60 12.57 -8.05
CA ILE A 89 4.22 11.16 -8.03
C ILE A 89 5.19 10.41 -7.13
N MET A 90 4.65 9.74 -6.14
CA MET A 90 5.37 8.96 -5.15
C MET A 90 4.83 7.53 -5.13
N THR A 91 5.70 6.60 -4.74
CA THR A 91 5.34 5.21 -4.46
C THR A 91 5.84 4.81 -3.08
N PHE A 92 5.07 4.02 -2.35
CA PHE A 92 5.41 3.54 -1.01
C PHE A 92 5.56 2.03 -1.02
N GLY A 93 6.70 1.55 -0.54
CA GLY A 93 6.95 0.13 -0.37
C GLY A 93 7.06 -0.34 1.06
N TYR A 94 6.52 -1.53 1.31
CA TYR A 94 6.46 -2.17 2.62
C TYR A 94 6.49 -3.69 2.47
N ASP A 95 6.80 -4.42 3.55
CA ASP A 95 6.84 -5.88 3.51
C ASP A 95 5.43 -6.47 3.66
N ALA A 96 4.74 -6.64 2.53
CA ALA A 96 3.36 -7.11 2.48
C ALA A 96 3.16 -8.55 3.00
N ARG A 97 4.25 -9.32 3.18
CA ARG A 97 4.20 -10.65 3.81
C ARG A 97 3.71 -10.60 5.25
N ALA A 98 3.83 -9.45 5.92
CA ALA A 98 3.28 -9.26 7.26
C ALA A 98 1.77 -9.54 7.35
N PHE A 99 1.04 -9.43 6.24
CA PHE A 99 -0.38 -9.79 6.16
C PHE A 99 -0.63 -11.31 6.06
N LEU A 100 0.39 -12.11 5.73
CA LEU A 100 0.34 -13.58 5.71
C LEU A 100 0.66 -14.18 7.08
N HIS A 101 1.54 -13.52 7.84
CA HIS A 101 2.00 -13.97 9.16
C HIS A 101 1.73 -12.95 10.27
N PRO A 102 0.47 -12.57 10.48
CA PRO A 102 0.15 -11.48 11.38
C PRO A 102 0.57 -11.72 12.83
N PHE A 103 0.56 -12.95 13.35
CA PHE A 103 0.81 -13.22 14.78
C PHE A 103 2.21 -13.75 15.08
N ALA A 104 3.08 -13.84 14.07
CA ALA A 104 4.50 -14.01 14.32
C ALA A 104 4.93 -12.92 15.32
N ARG A 105 5.69 -13.29 16.37
CA ARG A 105 6.05 -12.43 17.52
C ARG A 105 6.67 -11.08 17.14
N SER A 106 7.01 -10.88 15.87
CA SER A 106 7.53 -9.64 15.30
C SER A 106 6.50 -8.79 14.52
N THR A 107 5.29 -9.27 14.23
CA THR A 107 4.49 -8.81 13.07
C THR A 107 3.10 -8.28 13.41
N THR A 108 2.54 -8.63 14.58
CA THR A 108 1.16 -8.26 14.97
C THR A 108 0.96 -6.76 15.17
N GLY A 109 2.04 -5.99 15.31
CA GLY A 109 2.03 -4.52 15.29
C GLY A 109 2.40 -3.90 13.92
N ARG A 110 2.93 -4.66 12.96
CA ARG A 110 3.61 -4.13 11.76
C ARG A 110 2.70 -3.64 10.64
N THR A 111 1.47 -4.13 10.55
CA THR A 111 0.58 -3.66 9.46
C THR A 111 0.03 -2.27 9.73
N PHE A 112 -0.30 -1.95 10.99
CA PHE A 112 -0.58 -0.56 11.37
C PHE A 112 0.70 0.27 11.34
N THR A 113 1.89 -0.31 11.61
CA THR A 113 3.13 0.44 11.39
C THR A 113 3.32 0.82 9.94
N PHE A 114 2.89 0.04 8.94
CA PHE A 114 2.98 0.49 7.54
C PHE A 114 2.08 1.70 7.24
N ALA A 115 0.90 1.77 7.86
CA ALA A 115 0.03 2.93 7.75
C ALA A 115 0.67 4.17 8.40
N GLU A 116 1.27 4.00 9.58
CA GLU A 116 2.00 5.06 10.29
C GLU A 116 3.29 5.47 9.57
N GLU A 117 4.05 4.52 9.02
CA GLU A 117 5.26 4.74 8.22
C GLU A 117 4.93 5.49 6.94
N LEU A 118 3.82 5.14 6.26
CA LEU A 118 3.32 5.87 5.10
C LEU A 118 2.96 7.31 5.48
N LEU A 119 2.19 7.50 6.56
CA LEU A 119 1.80 8.84 7.04
C LEU A 119 3.00 9.68 7.44
N GLY A 120 3.88 9.14 8.29
CA GLY A 120 5.08 9.82 8.77
C GLY A 120 5.99 10.21 7.61
N SER A 121 6.28 9.26 6.71
CA SER A 121 7.09 9.55 5.52
C SER A 121 6.46 10.62 4.61
N LEU A 122 5.12 10.66 4.51
CA LEU A 122 4.42 11.66 3.71
C LEU A 122 4.38 13.03 4.39
N ALA A 123 4.22 13.06 5.72
CA ALA A 123 4.30 14.27 6.53
C ALA A 123 5.69 14.90 6.43
N ASP A 124 6.76 14.08 6.53
CA ASP A 124 8.15 14.51 6.37
C ASP A 124 8.44 15.11 4.99
N ARG A 125 7.62 14.80 3.98
CA ARG A 125 7.73 15.32 2.60
C ARG A 125 6.86 16.54 2.32
N ARG A 126 6.07 17.00 3.29
CA ARG A 126 5.12 18.10 3.14
C ARG A 126 5.42 19.14 4.21
N THR A 127 6.54 19.83 4.08
CA THR A 127 7.05 20.75 5.12
C THR A 127 6.64 22.20 4.89
N GLU A 128 6.48 22.62 3.65
CA GLU A 128 6.03 24.00 3.36
C GLU A 128 4.50 24.13 3.35
N PRO A 129 3.93 25.30 3.67
CA PRO A 129 2.49 25.52 3.67
C PRO A 129 1.80 25.15 2.35
N GLU A 130 2.45 25.40 1.21
CA GLU A 130 1.91 25.02 -0.10
C GLU A 130 1.89 23.50 -0.30
N GLU A 131 2.85 22.77 0.28
CA GLU A 131 2.86 21.31 0.22
C GLU A 131 1.82 20.73 1.17
N MET A 132 1.70 21.29 2.38
CA MET A 132 0.77 20.82 3.40
C MET A 132 -0.69 20.86 2.93
N ASN A 133 -1.05 21.83 2.08
CA ASN A 133 -2.40 22.01 1.52
C ASN A 133 -2.57 21.44 0.11
N ARG A 134 -1.51 20.83 -0.47
CA ARG A 134 -1.56 20.33 -1.84
C ARG A 134 -2.49 19.11 -1.92
N PRO A 135 -3.49 19.07 -2.81
CA PRO A 135 -4.36 17.91 -2.98
C PRO A 135 -3.59 16.60 -3.10
N ILE A 136 -4.14 15.52 -2.53
CA ILE A 136 -3.56 14.17 -2.55
C ILE A 136 -4.54 13.22 -3.23
N ILE A 137 -4.01 12.39 -4.13
CA ILE A 137 -4.67 11.20 -4.66
C ILE A 137 -3.87 9.97 -4.20
N PHE A 138 -4.53 9.05 -3.52
CA PHE A 138 -3.94 7.75 -3.21
C PHE A 138 -4.34 6.70 -4.25
N ILE A 139 -3.38 5.85 -4.61
CA ILE A 139 -3.59 4.69 -5.47
C ILE A 139 -3.18 3.43 -4.72
N GLY A 140 -4.14 2.58 -4.35
CA GLY A 140 -3.89 1.32 -3.65
C GLY A 140 -4.06 0.12 -4.54
N TYR A 141 -3.05 -0.75 -4.63
CA TYR A 141 -3.18 -2.06 -5.27
C TYR A 141 -3.32 -3.16 -4.21
N SER A 142 -4.38 -3.97 -4.30
CA SER A 142 -4.69 -5.08 -3.41
C SER A 142 -4.57 -4.65 -1.93
N LEU A 143 -3.57 -5.16 -1.20
CA LEU A 143 -3.33 -4.85 0.21
C LEU A 143 -2.82 -3.42 0.45
N GLY A 144 -2.24 -2.76 -0.55
CA GLY A 144 -1.82 -1.37 -0.44
C GLY A 144 -3.01 -0.43 -0.19
N GLY A 145 -4.19 -0.79 -0.69
CA GLY A 145 -5.42 -0.08 -0.36
C GLY A 145 -5.81 -0.21 1.11
N ILE A 146 -5.42 -1.29 1.79
CA ILE A 146 -5.66 -1.47 3.24
C ILE A 146 -4.71 -0.62 4.05
N VAL A 147 -3.45 -0.51 3.62
CA VAL A 147 -2.47 0.42 4.20
C VAL A 147 -2.96 1.87 4.09
N ILE A 148 -3.49 2.28 2.92
CA ILE A 148 -4.06 3.62 2.71
C ILE A 148 -5.25 3.89 3.64
N LYS A 149 -6.20 2.95 3.73
CA LYS A 149 -7.33 3.08 4.66
C LYS A 149 -6.84 3.24 6.11
N GLY A 150 -5.85 2.43 6.50
CA GLY A 150 -5.21 2.50 7.81
C GLY A 150 -4.63 3.89 8.06
N ALA A 151 -3.87 4.41 7.09
CA ALA A 151 -3.27 5.74 7.16
C ALA A 151 -4.35 6.82 7.35
N LEU A 152 -5.43 6.80 6.57
CA LEU A 152 -6.49 7.81 6.72
C LEU A 152 -7.23 7.70 8.07
N ARG A 153 -7.44 6.48 8.58
CA ARG A 153 -7.96 6.26 9.93
C ARG A 153 -7.04 6.85 11.00
N HIS A 154 -5.74 6.57 10.91
CA HIS A 154 -4.75 7.10 11.85
C HIS A 154 -4.66 8.63 11.77
N ALA A 155 -4.74 9.19 10.57
CA ALA A 155 -4.74 10.64 10.38
C ALA A 155 -5.99 11.30 10.99
N HIS A 156 -7.13 10.63 10.92
CA HIS A 156 -8.36 11.07 11.59
C HIS A 156 -8.25 11.02 13.11
N ALA A 157 -7.60 9.99 13.66
CA ALA A 157 -7.39 9.85 15.10
C ALA A 157 -6.35 10.83 15.67
N LEU A 158 -5.40 11.28 14.84
CA LEU A 158 -4.30 12.19 15.23
C LEU A 158 -4.30 13.46 14.37
N PRO A 159 -5.35 14.30 14.45
CA PRO A 159 -5.53 15.45 13.57
C PRO A 159 -4.43 16.52 13.74
N THR A 160 -3.83 16.63 14.92
CA THR A 160 -2.72 17.57 15.18
C THR A 160 -1.45 17.20 14.43
N GLN A 161 -1.23 15.91 14.13
CA GLN A 161 -0.04 15.43 13.43
C GLN A 161 -0.27 15.25 11.94
N TYR A 162 -1.45 14.76 11.54
CA TYR A 162 -1.71 14.31 10.17
C TYR A 162 -3.00 14.87 9.58
N GLY A 163 -3.66 15.84 10.24
CA GLY A 163 -4.91 16.43 9.76
C GLY A 163 -4.77 17.03 8.36
N ASN A 164 -3.63 17.66 8.06
CA ASN A 164 -3.35 18.21 6.73
C ASN A 164 -3.34 17.15 5.61
N ILE A 165 -2.87 15.93 5.90
CA ILE A 165 -2.89 14.81 4.95
C ILE A 165 -4.33 14.36 4.73
N LEU A 166 -5.11 14.18 5.81
CA LEU A 166 -6.50 13.78 5.73
C LEU A 166 -7.33 14.80 4.94
N ASP A 167 -7.18 16.09 5.27
CA ASP A 167 -7.94 17.19 4.66
C ASP A 167 -7.51 17.46 3.21
N SER A 168 -6.23 17.26 2.90
CA SER A 168 -5.73 17.36 1.51
C SER A 168 -6.10 16.16 0.65
N THR A 169 -6.51 15.03 1.23
CA THR A 169 -6.89 13.85 0.45
C THR A 169 -8.21 14.08 -0.27
N GLN A 170 -8.18 14.05 -1.59
CA GLN A 170 -9.36 14.34 -2.43
C GLN A 170 -9.92 13.09 -3.10
N ALA A 171 -9.05 12.16 -3.52
CA ALA A 171 -9.50 10.95 -4.21
C ALA A 171 -8.69 9.71 -3.84
N LEU A 172 -9.37 8.57 -3.90
CA LEU A 172 -8.82 7.25 -3.64
C LEU A 172 -9.11 6.34 -4.82
N VAL A 173 -8.07 5.74 -5.38
CA VAL A 173 -8.14 4.81 -6.50
C VAL A 173 -7.68 3.44 -6.03
N PHE A 174 -8.53 2.44 -6.14
CA PHE A 174 -8.24 1.10 -5.63
C PHE A 174 -8.27 0.06 -6.75
N PHE A 175 -7.29 -0.84 -6.77
CA PHE A 175 -7.19 -1.93 -7.73
C PHE A 175 -7.18 -3.27 -7.00
N GLY A 176 -8.25 -4.04 -7.09
CA GLY A 176 -8.37 -5.33 -6.41
C GLY A 176 -8.32 -5.25 -4.88
N THR A 177 -8.51 -4.06 -4.31
CA THR A 177 -8.54 -3.88 -2.85
C THR A 177 -9.85 -4.43 -2.28
N PRO A 178 -9.81 -5.26 -1.24
CA PRO A 178 -11.02 -5.69 -0.56
C PRO A 178 -11.61 -4.50 0.22
N HIS A 179 -12.86 -4.15 -0.08
CA HIS A 179 -13.61 -3.07 0.59
C HIS A 179 -14.67 -3.56 1.56
N GLN A 180 -15.22 -4.74 1.29
CA GLN A 180 -16.36 -5.29 2.02
C GLN A 180 -15.94 -6.60 2.67
N GLY A 181 -16.21 -6.68 3.97
CA GLY A 181 -15.85 -7.81 4.82
C GLY A 181 -15.95 -7.39 6.27
N SER A 182 -17.17 -7.35 6.81
CA SER A 182 -17.42 -7.30 8.26
C SER A 182 -17.19 -8.65 8.93
N GLU A 183 -16.92 -9.69 8.13
CA GLU A 183 -16.77 -11.06 8.60
C GLU A 183 -15.35 -11.59 8.35
N ALA A 184 -14.85 -12.34 9.32
CA ALA A 184 -13.53 -12.97 9.26
C ALA A 184 -13.35 -13.91 8.06
N ALA A 185 -14.42 -14.59 7.67
CA ALA A 185 -14.40 -15.54 6.56
C ALA A 185 -14.10 -14.87 5.21
N ALA A 186 -14.62 -13.66 4.97
CA ALA A 186 -14.38 -12.92 3.73
C ALA A 186 -12.90 -12.53 3.60
N TRP A 187 -12.31 -12.04 4.69
CA TRP A 187 -10.88 -11.72 4.75
C TRP A 187 -9.99 -12.95 4.61
N ALA A 188 -10.34 -14.05 5.29
CA ALA A 188 -9.61 -15.31 5.15
C ALA A 188 -9.62 -15.84 3.71
N SER A 189 -10.77 -15.76 3.04
CA SER A 189 -10.93 -16.15 1.63
C SER A 189 -10.12 -15.27 0.68
N PHE A 190 -10.16 -13.95 0.88
CA PHE A 190 -9.39 -12.99 0.08
C PHE A 190 -7.89 -13.23 0.21
N LEU A 191 -7.37 -13.20 1.44
CA LEU A 191 -5.93 -13.38 1.70
C LEU A 191 -5.45 -14.79 1.30
N GLY A 192 -6.28 -15.82 1.47
CA GLY A 192 -5.99 -17.15 0.94
C GLY A 192 -5.94 -17.19 -0.60
N SER A 193 -6.76 -16.39 -1.29
CA SER A 193 -6.74 -16.28 -2.75
C SER A 193 -5.50 -15.53 -3.24
N VAL A 194 -5.12 -14.45 -2.57
CA VAL A 194 -3.86 -13.74 -2.86
C VAL A 194 -2.68 -14.67 -2.59
N GLY A 195 -2.65 -15.35 -1.45
CA GLY A 195 -1.61 -16.34 -1.09
C GLY A 195 -1.42 -17.41 -2.16
N ARG A 196 -2.51 -17.99 -2.68
CA ARG A 196 -2.44 -18.94 -3.80
C ARG A 196 -1.91 -18.31 -5.09
N ALA A 197 -2.35 -17.11 -5.42
CA ALA A 197 -1.89 -16.39 -6.62
C ALA A 197 -0.38 -16.12 -6.57
N VAL A 198 0.16 -15.92 -5.37
CA VAL A 198 1.58 -15.72 -5.10
C VAL A 198 2.27 -17.01 -4.61
N GLY A 199 1.70 -18.19 -4.79
CA GLY A 199 2.38 -19.48 -4.54
C GLY A 199 2.62 -19.89 -3.08
N VAL A 200 1.98 -19.26 -2.09
CA VAL A 200 2.10 -19.62 -0.65
C VAL A 200 1.01 -20.61 -0.22
N ARG A 201 1.38 -21.60 0.60
CA ARG A 201 0.47 -22.66 1.09
C ARG A 201 -0.55 -22.13 2.11
N THR A 202 -1.82 -22.49 1.89
CA THR A 202 -2.99 -21.82 2.48
C THR A 202 -3.38 -22.21 3.92
N THR A 203 -2.89 -23.31 4.48
CA THR A 203 -3.46 -23.88 5.72
C THR A 203 -3.06 -23.15 7.00
N GLU A 204 -1.81 -22.68 7.12
CA GLU A 204 -1.36 -21.89 8.28
C GLU A 204 -1.87 -20.45 8.21
N VAL A 205 -1.93 -19.91 7.00
CA VAL A 205 -2.43 -18.58 6.68
C VAL A 205 -3.89 -18.43 7.15
N VAL A 206 -4.79 -19.39 6.90
CA VAL A 206 -6.23 -19.25 7.24
C VAL A 206 -6.51 -19.05 8.74
N GLU A 207 -5.81 -19.74 9.65
CA GLU A 207 -6.03 -19.58 11.10
C GLU A 207 -5.44 -18.28 11.65
N GLU A 208 -4.30 -17.85 11.14
CA GLU A 208 -3.73 -16.54 11.44
C GLU A 208 -4.62 -15.39 10.91
N LEU A 209 -5.20 -15.57 9.72
CA LEU A 209 -6.10 -14.62 9.08
C LEU A 209 -7.43 -14.44 9.81
N LYS A 210 -8.01 -15.52 10.36
CA LYS A 210 -9.22 -15.44 11.18
C LYS A 210 -9.03 -14.54 12.40
N ARG A 211 -7.82 -14.51 12.97
CA ARG A 211 -7.51 -13.66 14.13
C ARG A 211 -7.22 -12.21 13.72
N TRP A 212 -6.88 -11.96 12.46
CA TRP A 212 -6.66 -10.62 11.90
C TRP A 212 -7.92 -9.93 11.37
N SER A 213 -9.04 -10.65 11.34
CA SER A 213 -10.29 -10.08 10.85
C SER A 213 -10.77 -8.92 11.70
N PHE A 214 -10.62 -8.97 13.03
CA PHE A 214 -11.20 -7.95 13.89
C PHE A 214 -10.60 -6.55 13.63
N PRO A 215 -9.26 -6.35 13.59
CA PRO A 215 -8.67 -5.07 13.20
C PRO A 215 -9.05 -4.61 11.77
N LEU A 216 -9.19 -5.54 10.82
CA LEU A 216 -9.58 -5.22 9.44
C LEU A 216 -11.06 -4.85 9.33
N VAL A 217 -11.92 -5.47 10.13
CA VAL A 217 -13.34 -5.15 10.26
C VAL A 217 -13.48 -3.77 10.87
N GLU A 218 -12.80 -3.50 11.99
CA GLU A 218 -12.77 -2.17 12.61
C GLU A 218 -12.28 -1.11 11.62
N LEU A 219 -11.17 -1.36 10.92
CA LEU A 219 -10.66 -0.47 9.88
C LEU A 219 -11.70 -0.21 8.78
N THR A 220 -12.40 -1.25 8.34
CA THR A 220 -13.44 -1.13 7.31
C THR A 220 -14.61 -0.28 7.80
N THR A 221 -15.04 -0.48 9.05
CA THR A 221 -16.10 0.30 9.69
C THR A 221 -15.72 1.77 9.80
N THR A 222 -14.57 2.10 10.39
CA THR A 222 -14.14 3.50 10.53
C THR A 222 -13.88 4.15 9.17
N PHE A 223 -13.32 3.41 8.21
CA PHE A 223 -13.12 3.94 6.87
C PHE A 223 -14.46 4.23 6.17
N ALA A 224 -15.51 3.44 6.42
CA ALA A 224 -16.83 3.70 5.85
C ALA A 224 -17.41 5.04 6.32
N GLU A 225 -17.11 5.47 7.54
CA GLU A 225 -17.48 6.80 8.07
C GLU A 225 -16.69 7.93 7.39
N LEU A 226 -15.44 7.68 7.01
CA LEU A 226 -14.58 8.65 6.32
C LEU A 226 -14.81 8.67 4.80
N ALA A 227 -15.29 7.58 4.21
CA ALA A 227 -15.41 7.40 2.76
C ALA A 227 -16.18 8.53 2.04
N PRO A 228 -17.27 9.10 2.59
CA PRO A 228 -17.98 10.24 1.98
C PRO A 228 -17.11 11.49 1.74
N ARG A 229 -15.96 11.61 2.42
CA ARG A 229 -15.04 12.74 2.25
C ARG A 229 -14.24 12.68 0.95
N PHE A 230 -14.21 11.54 0.26
CA PHE A 230 -13.29 11.29 -0.85
C PHE A 230 -14.02 10.87 -2.12
N ALA A 231 -13.49 11.25 -3.27
CA ALA A 231 -13.87 10.63 -4.54
C ALA A 231 -13.22 9.24 -4.63
N ILE A 232 -14.01 8.17 -4.49
CA ILE A 232 -13.50 6.80 -4.49
C ILE A 232 -13.81 6.12 -5.82
N THR A 233 -12.81 5.48 -6.42
CA THR A 233 -12.97 4.61 -7.60
C THR A 233 -12.28 3.27 -7.35
N THR A 234 -12.98 2.16 -7.54
CA THR A 234 -12.41 0.82 -7.34
C THR A 234 -12.54 -0.08 -8.58
N PHE A 235 -11.42 -0.60 -9.03
CA PHE A 235 -11.29 -1.55 -10.13
C PHE A 235 -11.16 -2.97 -9.58
N PHE A 236 -11.86 -3.95 -10.16
CA PHE A 236 -11.78 -5.35 -9.75
C PHE A 236 -11.65 -6.26 -10.98
N GLU A 237 -10.86 -7.33 -10.87
CA GLU A 237 -10.75 -8.34 -11.92
C GLU A 237 -11.97 -9.29 -11.87
N LYS A 238 -12.67 -9.47 -12.99
CA LYS A 238 -13.89 -10.32 -13.08
C LYS A 238 -13.69 -11.66 -13.81
N LYS A 239 -12.50 -11.94 -14.37
CA LYS A 239 -12.18 -13.19 -15.08
C LYS A 239 -10.72 -13.58 -14.87
N LYS A 240 -10.42 -14.88 -14.83
CA LYS A 240 -9.03 -15.34 -14.94
C LYS A 240 -8.50 -14.97 -16.34
N THR A 241 -7.47 -14.13 -16.38
CA THR A 241 -6.66 -13.65 -17.53
C THR A 241 -7.24 -12.56 -18.45
N ASN A 242 -6.44 -11.49 -18.59
CA ASN A 242 -6.42 -10.44 -19.62
C ASN A 242 -7.73 -9.65 -19.87
N GLY A 243 -8.13 -8.82 -18.92
CA GLY A 243 -9.13 -7.77 -19.17
C GLY A 243 -9.57 -7.04 -17.91
N MET A 244 -8.91 -5.91 -17.61
CA MET A 244 -9.38 -4.99 -16.56
C MET A 244 -10.80 -4.53 -16.89
N LEU A 245 -11.73 -4.76 -15.96
CA LEU A 245 -13.06 -4.19 -16.03
C LEU A 245 -13.13 -2.99 -15.08
N VAL A 246 -13.40 -1.81 -15.64
CA VAL A 246 -13.63 -0.60 -14.86
C VAL A 246 -15.03 -0.70 -14.27
N SER A 247 -15.13 -0.86 -12.96
CA SER A 247 -16.39 -0.64 -12.24
C SER A 247 -16.27 0.72 -11.57
N HIS A 248 -16.98 1.72 -12.09
CA HIS A 248 -17.06 3.00 -11.40
C HIS A 248 -18.07 2.88 -10.27
N THR A 249 -17.65 2.41 -9.10
CA THR A 249 -18.48 2.51 -7.90
C THR A 249 -18.32 3.91 -7.34
N LEU A 250 -19.16 4.83 -7.78
CA LEU A 250 -19.44 6.03 -7.00
C LEU A 250 -20.10 5.55 -5.71
N LEU A 251 -19.38 5.61 -4.59
CA LEU A 251 -20.03 5.75 -3.30
C LEU A 251 -20.58 7.18 -3.26
N ASN A 252 -21.67 7.43 -3.99
CA ASN A 252 -22.47 8.62 -3.79
C ASN A 252 -23.20 8.42 -2.46
N THR A 253 -22.81 9.19 -1.45
CA THR A 253 -23.68 9.53 -0.32
C THR A 253 -24.07 10.99 -0.47
#